data_AF-A0A069DN33-F1
#
_entry.id   AF-A0A069DN33-F1
#
_cell.length_a   1.000
_cell.length_b   1.000
_cell.length_c   1.000
_cell.angle_alpha   90.00
_cell.angle_beta   90.00
_cell.angle_gamma   90.00
#
_symmetry.space_group_name_H-M   'P 1'
#
loop_
_entity.id
_entity.type
_entity.pdbx_description
1 polymer ?
#
loop_
_entity_poly.entity_id
_entity_poly.type
_entity_poly.pdbx_seq_one_letter_code
_entity_poly.pdbx_strand_id
1 'polypeptide(L)'
;MADEKELCDILYDFDIDETIPIVIEAYCGGNQNESNEVLIPNDILEADLESIDFDNIKIKIPNTHPAVVCDEEQEKQKADDSRDAQTDDQPASSKQNQKEVVQYICSACGKMYVRKWYFDKHKCENKLETPQKKRKKNPSGAYISYDIDQVVEANMVQMLCNILESSRDDPINNLAVGSTKTKGNLVADLARSILAVKENQIFKNFAVKHFTEIFEFVSQTDFLKPINREKLWRSVHKTTQKTNDYAGLLDLIKSEFDHKHPVVSTLHQFIVVSTVESMIKFNISDESIDGNEATLDTSEVSIPEKDQQVLHFIAGYLIFALEKKYNRLNRKKNSLVASTVLTFLKSLRVNSFTCSANSFQEWTEISSRGGLVIASDDMFYFIRRVERAVQRILNKDFVMSYDNEDIRDLLDAEISKNRSVSLAWDALSRAIPNQHVKDMLKKQIIDKWVDIRARSFVKTFIQSIRRKLRNESQNNDGGPSAATEVALRKKLS
;
A
#
# COMPACT_ATOMS: atom_id res chain seq x y z
N MET A 1 -25.69 -2.92 -16.64
CA MET A 1 -25.75 -2.75 -15.18
C MET A 1 -25.70 -4.15 -14.60
N ALA A 2 -24.58 -4.53 -13.97
CA ALA A 2 -24.49 -5.82 -13.30
C ALA A 2 -25.37 -5.77 -12.04
N ASP A 3 -26.09 -6.86 -11.77
CA ASP A 3 -27.09 -6.97 -10.71
C ASP A 3 -26.38 -6.88 -9.33
N GLU A 4 -26.76 -5.93 -8.47
CA GLU A 4 -26.17 -5.74 -7.12
C GLU A 4 -26.21 -7.03 -6.29
N LYS A 5 -27.17 -7.91 -6.59
CA LYS A 5 -27.33 -9.24 -6.01
C LYS A 5 -26.14 -10.17 -6.26
N GLU A 6 -25.49 -10.08 -7.44
CA GLU A 6 -24.35 -10.92 -7.79
C GLU A 6 -23.07 -10.51 -7.03
N LEU A 7 -22.96 -9.25 -6.61
CA LEU A 7 -21.82 -8.72 -5.84
C LEU A 7 -21.86 -9.19 -4.36
N CYS A 8 -23.04 -9.31 -3.76
CA CYS A 8 -23.19 -9.77 -2.38
C CYS A 8 -22.86 -11.27 -2.20
N ASP A 9 -23.18 -12.10 -3.20
CA ASP A 9 -22.94 -13.56 -3.17
C ASP A 9 -21.46 -13.95 -3.38
N ILE A 10 -20.56 -13.00 -3.67
CA ILE A 10 -19.12 -13.21 -3.84
C ILE A 10 -18.36 -12.96 -2.52
N LEU A 11 -18.96 -12.25 -1.56
CA LEU A 11 -18.30 -11.79 -0.33
C LEU A 11 -18.37 -12.77 0.85
N TYR A 12 -19.21 -13.81 0.80
CA TYR A 12 -19.62 -14.56 2.01
C TYR A 12 -19.34 -16.07 2.03
N ASP A 13 -18.43 -16.59 1.22
CA ASP A 13 -18.08 -18.03 1.32
C ASP A 13 -16.56 -18.26 1.31
N PHE A 14 -16.12 -19.05 2.30
CA PHE A 14 -14.82 -19.70 2.54
C PHE A 14 -13.78 -18.97 3.43
N ASP A 15 -13.75 -19.37 4.71
CA ASP A 15 -12.52 -19.56 5.48
C ASP A 15 -11.80 -20.81 4.95
N ILE A 16 -10.52 -20.70 4.64
CA ILE A 16 -9.64 -21.85 4.37
C ILE A 16 -8.28 -21.58 5.00
N ASP A 17 -7.98 -22.38 6.02
CA ASP A 17 -6.65 -22.64 6.55
C ASP A 17 -5.73 -23.22 5.46
N GLU A 18 -4.71 -22.48 5.06
CA GLU A 18 -3.53 -23.03 4.40
C GLU A 18 -2.29 -22.40 5.05
N THR A 19 -1.73 -23.09 6.05
CA THR A 19 -0.40 -22.83 6.62
C THR A 19 0.66 -23.11 5.55
N ILE A 20 1.53 -22.14 5.28
CA ILE A 20 2.68 -22.32 4.38
C ILE A 20 3.96 -22.34 5.23
N PRO A 21 4.85 -23.35 5.08
CA PRO A 21 6.17 -23.32 5.67
C PRO A 21 7.03 -22.28 4.93
N ILE A 22 7.23 -21.13 5.56
CA ILE A 22 8.28 -20.19 5.15
C ILE A 22 9.62 -20.74 5.66
N VAL A 23 10.37 -21.39 4.77
CA VAL A 23 11.78 -21.71 4.97
C VAL A 23 12.58 -20.45 4.64
N ILE A 24 13.02 -19.73 5.67
CA ILE A 24 14.03 -18.68 5.53
C ILE A 24 15.37 -19.37 5.82
N GLU A 25 16.12 -19.70 4.78
CA GLU A 25 17.50 -20.17 4.96
C GLU A 25 18.35 -19.00 5.46
N ALA A 26 18.74 -19.06 6.73
CA ALA A 26 19.73 -18.16 7.28
C ALA A 26 21.10 -18.54 6.69
N TYR A 27 21.61 -17.73 5.77
CA TYR A 27 23.00 -17.81 5.31
C TYR A 27 23.93 -17.44 6.49
N CYS A 28 24.41 -18.45 7.21
CA CYS A 28 25.57 -18.32 8.09
C CYS A 28 26.82 -18.43 7.22
N GLY A 29 27.51 -17.31 6.99
CA GLY A 29 28.86 -17.33 6.43
C GLY A 29 29.80 -18.04 7.40
N GLY A 30 30.23 -19.25 7.05
CA GLY A 30 31.21 -20.04 7.78
C GLY A 30 32.47 -20.21 6.94
N ASN A 31 33.57 -19.60 7.40
CA ASN A 31 34.93 -19.94 6.98
C ASN A 31 35.20 -21.41 7.30
N GLN A 32 35.86 -22.09 6.35
CA GLN A 32 36.40 -23.43 6.55
C GLN A 32 37.54 -23.39 7.57
N ASN A 33 37.49 -24.27 8.57
CA ASN A 33 38.63 -25.07 9.02
C ASN A 33 38.15 -26.24 9.88
N GLU A 34 38.75 -27.40 9.62
CA GLU A 34 38.42 -28.73 10.14
C GLU A 34 38.77 -28.90 11.61
N SER A 35 37.96 -29.66 12.36
CA SER A 35 38.41 -30.79 13.21
C SER A 35 37.22 -31.51 13.89
N ASN A 36 37.48 -32.77 14.22
CA ASN A 36 36.58 -33.90 14.49
C ASN A 36 35.74 -33.90 15.80
N GLU A 37 34.68 -34.73 15.75
CA GLU A 37 33.95 -35.44 16.84
C GLU A 37 33.12 -34.57 17.83
N VAL A 38 31.87 -34.87 18.20
CA VAL A 38 31.21 -36.10 18.63
C VAL A 38 29.70 -36.03 18.31
N LEU A 39 29.10 -37.15 17.86
CA LEU A 39 27.66 -37.35 17.71
C LEU A 39 26.97 -37.49 19.07
N ILE A 40 25.98 -36.63 19.34
CA ILE A 40 24.91 -36.89 20.34
C ILE A 40 23.58 -36.79 19.57
N PRO A 41 22.68 -37.78 19.65
CA PRO A 41 21.41 -37.73 18.91
C PRO A 41 20.47 -36.70 19.54
N ASN A 42 20.11 -35.66 18.77
CA ASN A 42 18.95 -34.81 19.05
C ASN A 42 17.75 -35.35 18.28
N ASP A 43 17.23 -36.50 18.71
CA ASP A 43 15.88 -36.90 18.37
C ASP A 43 14.99 -36.56 19.57
N ILE A 44 13.79 -36.05 19.28
CA ILE A 44 12.75 -35.51 20.19
C ILE A 44 12.90 -34.00 20.41
N LEU A 45 12.36 -33.19 19.47
CA LEU A 45 11.60 -31.95 19.77
C LEU A 45 11.05 -31.20 18.53
N GLU A 46 11.12 -31.76 17.32
CA GLU A 46 10.57 -31.11 16.11
C GLU A 46 9.16 -31.56 15.70
N ALA A 47 8.50 -32.46 16.43
CA ALA A 47 7.26 -33.09 15.94
C ALA A 47 5.93 -32.40 16.30
N ASP A 48 5.88 -31.32 17.09
CA ASP A 48 4.59 -30.85 17.67
C ASP A 48 4.21 -29.38 17.41
N LEU A 49 4.74 -28.73 16.36
CA LEU A 49 4.43 -27.32 16.06
C LEU A 49 3.60 -27.08 14.80
N GLU A 50 3.28 -28.12 14.02
CA GLU A 50 2.34 -28.00 12.89
C GLU A 50 0.86 -28.10 13.32
N SER A 51 0.57 -28.33 14.61
CA SER A 51 -0.78 -28.55 15.16
C SER A 51 -1.37 -27.36 15.92
N ILE A 52 -0.66 -26.22 16.01
CA ILE A 52 -1.18 -25.03 16.69
C ILE A 52 -2.13 -24.28 15.76
N ASP A 53 -3.42 -24.43 16.02
CA ASP A 53 -4.50 -23.61 15.47
C ASP A 53 -4.46 -22.22 16.13
N PHE A 54 -3.89 -21.24 15.42
CA PHE A 54 -3.71 -19.88 15.91
C PHE A 54 -5.01 -19.06 15.92
N ASP A 55 -6.08 -19.55 15.28
CA ASP A 55 -7.35 -18.81 15.20
C ASP A 55 -8.21 -18.98 16.47
N ASN A 56 -7.75 -19.82 17.42
CA ASN A 56 -8.42 -20.10 18.70
C ASN A 56 -7.68 -19.56 19.94
N ILE A 57 -6.63 -18.75 19.79
CA ILE A 57 -5.91 -18.16 20.94
C ILE A 57 -6.73 -16.99 21.52
N LYS A 58 -7.58 -17.27 22.51
CA LYS A 58 -8.11 -16.23 23.42
C LYS A 58 -7.16 -16.06 24.60
N ILE A 59 -6.33 -15.01 24.54
CA ILE A 59 -5.44 -14.62 25.65
C ILE A 59 -6.30 -14.03 26.78
N LYS A 60 -6.42 -14.75 27.89
CA LYS A 60 -6.93 -14.20 29.16
C LYS A 60 -5.76 -14.01 30.12
N ILE A 61 -5.33 -12.76 30.28
CA ILE A 61 -4.35 -12.39 31.30
C ILE A 61 -5.08 -12.30 32.65
N PRO A 62 -4.62 -12.99 33.71
CA PRO A 62 -5.22 -12.85 35.03
C PRO A 62 -4.94 -11.46 35.59
N ASN A 63 -6.01 -10.72 35.89
CA ASN A 63 -5.96 -9.43 36.59
C ASN A 63 -5.29 -9.62 37.96
N THR A 64 -4.09 -9.06 38.14
CA THR A 64 -3.47 -8.90 39.46
C THR A 64 -3.92 -7.60 40.10
N HIS A 65 -5.20 -7.54 40.49
CA HIS A 65 -5.70 -6.62 41.50
C HIS A 65 -6.77 -7.34 42.33
N PRO A 66 -6.78 -7.20 43.67
CA PRO A 66 -7.76 -7.84 44.52
C PRO A 66 -9.12 -7.15 44.32
N ALA A 67 -9.98 -7.75 43.51
CA ALA A 67 -11.37 -7.35 43.40
C ALA A 67 -12.16 -8.03 44.54
N VAL A 68 -12.58 -7.21 45.50
CA VAL A 68 -13.71 -7.51 46.39
C VAL A 68 -14.96 -7.52 45.52
N VAL A 69 -15.62 -8.66 45.36
CA VAL A 69 -16.96 -8.72 44.77
C VAL A 69 -17.84 -9.63 45.62
N CYS A 70 -19.02 -9.09 45.91
CA CYS A 70 -20.08 -9.64 46.74
C CYS A 70 -20.86 -10.74 46.00
N ASP A 71 -21.24 -11.76 46.75
CA ASP A 71 -22.12 -12.86 46.35
C ASP A 71 -23.58 -12.39 46.25
N GLU A 72 -24.14 -12.25 45.05
CA GLU A 72 -25.61 -12.17 44.89
C GLU A 72 -26.09 -12.32 43.42
N GLU A 73 -25.66 -13.34 42.66
CA GLU A 73 -26.31 -13.58 41.34
C GLU A 73 -26.19 -15.00 40.74
N GLN A 74 -26.07 -16.05 41.56
CA GLN A 74 -26.04 -17.45 41.08
C GLN A 74 -27.34 -18.25 41.25
N GLU A 75 -28.46 -17.61 41.59
CA GLU A 75 -29.69 -18.32 41.99
C GLU A 75 -30.88 -18.25 41.02
N LYS A 76 -30.65 -17.99 39.71
CA LYS A 76 -31.76 -17.87 38.72
C LYS A 76 -31.69 -18.80 37.50
N GLN A 77 -30.88 -19.84 37.51
CA GLN A 77 -30.70 -20.72 36.34
C GLN A 77 -30.91 -22.21 36.60
N LYS A 78 -31.86 -22.54 37.49
CA LYS A 78 -32.29 -23.92 37.80
C LYS A 78 -33.81 -24.14 37.82
N ALA A 79 -34.58 -23.30 37.13
CA ALA A 79 -36.01 -23.51 36.95
C ALA A 79 -36.32 -23.36 35.45
N ASP A 80 -36.38 -24.48 34.72
CA ASP A 80 -37.20 -24.64 33.50
C ASP A 80 -37.07 -26.02 32.81
N ASP A 81 -36.38 -27.01 33.40
CA ASP A 81 -36.41 -28.39 32.91
C ASP A 81 -37.33 -29.27 33.78
N SER A 82 -38.65 -29.19 33.59
CA SER A 82 -39.59 -30.29 33.86
C SER A 82 -41.03 -29.95 33.45
N ARG A 83 -41.52 -30.56 32.36
CA ARG A 83 -42.92 -30.81 31.90
C ARG A 83 -42.84 -31.03 30.37
N ASP A 84 -43.31 -32.10 29.74
CA ASP A 84 -44.31 -33.10 30.07
C ASP A 84 -44.04 -34.41 29.30
N ALA A 85 -44.50 -35.52 29.86
CA ALA A 85 -44.56 -36.82 29.24
C ALA A 85 -46.00 -37.13 28.77
N GLN A 86 -46.07 -37.88 27.66
CA GLN A 86 -47.14 -38.81 27.23
C GLN A 86 -48.50 -38.27 26.76
N THR A 87 -48.83 -38.59 25.49
CA THR A 87 -50.08 -39.28 25.11
C THR A 87 -49.91 -39.97 23.74
N ASP A 88 -50.47 -41.18 23.64
CA ASP A 88 -50.44 -42.13 22.53
C ASP A 88 -51.42 -41.81 21.37
N ASP A 89 -51.07 -42.42 20.23
CA ASP A 89 -51.91 -43.07 19.20
C ASP A 89 -52.56 -42.35 17.98
N GLN A 90 -52.16 -42.93 16.82
CA GLN A 90 -52.75 -43.07 15.48
C GLN A 90 -52.45 -42.10 14.31
N PRO A 91 -52.27 -42.66 13.09
CA PRO A 91 -51.64 -41.97 11.96
C PRO A 91 -52.66 -41.41 10.97
N ALA A 92 -52.59 -40.11 10.69
CA ALA A 92 -53.39 -39.45 9.66
C ALA A 92 -52.49 -38.80 8.59
N SER A 93 -52.69 -39.28 7.37
CA SER A 93 -52.26 -38.80 6.06
C SER A 93 -51.50 -37.48 5.97
N SER A 94 -50.32 -37.54 5.36
CA SER A 94 -49.50 -36.43 4.88
C SER A 94 -50.24 -35.57 3.85
N LYS A 95 -50.68 -34.37 4.27
CA LYS A 95 -50.82 -33.22 3.37
C LYS A 95 -49.68 -32.26 3.68
N GLN A 96 -48.61 -32.35 2.89
CA GLN A 96 -47.55 -31.35 2.88
C GLN A 96 -48.11 -30.02 2.33
N ASN A 97 -48.66 -29.19 3.21
CA ASN A 97 -48.77 -27.77 2.95
C ASN A 97 -47.36 -27.17 3.08
N GLN A 98 -46.66 -27.03 1.96
CA GLN A 98 -45.47 -26.20 1.86
C GLN A 98 -45.87 -24.76 2.18
N LYS A 99 -45.75 -24.36 3.46
CA LYS A 99 -45.78 -22.95 3.83
C LYS A 99 -44.56 -22.30 3.20
N GLU A 100 -44.78 -21.46 2.20
CA GLU A 100 -43.74 -20.64 1.59
C GLU A 100 -42.95 -19.93 2.68
N VAL A 101 -41.63 -20.17 2.71
CA VAL A 101 -40.73 -19.54 3.66
C VAL A 101 -40.53 -18.10 3.21
N VAL A 102 -41.28 -17.18 3.82
CA VAL A 102 -41.15 -15.74 3.56
C VAL A 102 -39.83 -15.24 4.13
N GLN A 103 -38.95 -14.73 3.25
CA GLN A 103 -37.66 -14.13 3.62
C GLN A 103 -37.80 -12.61 3.78
N TYR A 104 -37.14 -12.04 4.78
CA TYR A 104 -37.15 -10.61 5.10
C TYR A 104 -35.78 -9.99 4.80
N ILE A 105 -35.71 -8.95 3.98
CA ILE A 105 -34.43 -8.30 3.60
C ILE A 105 -34.38 -6.87 4.15
N CYS A 106 -33.30 -6.52 4.84
CA CYS A 106 -33.07 -5.16 5.33
C CYS A 106 -32.60 -4.26 4.20
N SER A 107 -33.41 -3.26 3.85
CA SER A 107 -33.10 -2.30 2.78
C SER A 107 -31.87 -1.42 3.07
N ALA A 108 -31.45 -1.31 4.34
CA ALA A 108 -30.30 -0.48 4.71
C ALA A 108 -28.94 -1.19 4.55
N CYS A 109 -28.90 -2.51 4.75
CA CYS A 109 -27.64 -3.27 4.76
C CYS A 109 -27.65 -4.54 3.90
N GLY A 110 -28.78 -4.86 3.27
CA GLY A 110 -28.95 -6.04 2.42
C GLY A 110 -29.08 -7.37 3.15
N LYS A 111 -28.94 -7.43 4.49
CA LYS A 111 -29.02 -8.70 5.24
C LYS A 111 -30.40 -9.34 5.16
N MET A 112 -30.43 -10.65 4.91
CA MET A 112 -31.63 -11.46 4.79
C MET A 112 -31.88 -12.28 6.06
N TYR A 113 -33.14 -12.35 6.47
CA TYR A 113 -33.57 -13.02 7.69
C TYR A 113 -34.73 -13.96 7.38
N VAL A 114 -34.59 -15.21 7.82
CA VAL A 114 -35.63 -16.25 7.62
C VAL A 114 -36.74 -16.13 8.67
N ARG A 115 -36.44 -15.53 9.84
CA ARG A 115 -37.42 -15.27 10.90
C ARG A 115 -37.59 -13.77 11.12
N LYS A 116 -38.84 -13.32 11.11
CA LYS A 116 -39.23 -11.91 11.24
C LYS A 116 -38.64 -11.22 12.48
N TRP A 117 -38.55 -11.92 13.61
CA TRP A 117 -38.06 -11.29 14.85
C TRP A 117 -36.58 -10.89 14.81
N TYR A 118 -35.72 -11.64 14.11
CA TYR A 118 -34.31 -11.25 13.90
C TYR A 118 -34.21 -10.03 13.00
N PHE A 119 -35.07 -9.95 11.98
CA PHE A 119 -35.18 -8.78 11.11
C PHE A 119 -35.60 -7.53 11.88
N ASP A 120 -36.61 -7.66 12.75
CA ASP A 120 -37.13 -6.55 13.54
C ASP A 120 -36.09 -6.07 14.58
N LYS A 121 -35.37 -7.00 15.25
CA LYS A 121 -34.26 -6.67 16.15
C LYS A 121 -33.16 -5.89 15.42
N HIS A 122 -32.77 -6.37 14.24
CA HIS A 122 -31.78 -5.70 13.39
C HIS A 122 -32.22 -4.29 12.95
N LYS A 123 -33.52 -4.12 12.65
CA LYS A 123 -34.09 -2.81 12.30
C LYS A 123 -34.06 -1.82 13.47
N CYS A 124 -34.19 -2.30 14.71
CA CYS A 124 -34.11 -1.47 15.90
C CYS A 124 -32.68 -1.07 16.26
N GLU A 125 -31.73 -2.00 16.13
CA GLU A 125 -30.30 -1.74 16.39
C GLU A 125 -29.69 -0.76 15.37
N ASN A 126 -30.18 -0.76 14.13
CA ASN A 126 -29.76 0.18 13.09
C ASN A 126 -30.51 1.52 13.08
N LYS A 127 -31.39 1.80 14.04
CA LYS A 127 -31.90 3.15 14.30
C LYS A 127 -30.87 3.96 15.11
N LEU A 128 -29.64 4.06 14.62
CA LEU A 128 -28.73 5.09 15.07
C LEU A 128 -29.13 6.39 14.36
N GLU A 129 -29.67 7.30 15.18
CA GLU A 129 -29.84 8.74 15.00
C GLU A 129 -29.66 9.26 13.56
N THR A 130 -30.76 9.68 12.96
CA THR A 130 -30.71 10.48 11.73
C THR A 130 -29.95 11.78 12.06
N PRO A 131 -28.73 12.01 11.53
CA PRO A 131 -28.07 13.28 11.75
C PRO A 131 -28.86 14.30 10.96
N GLN A 132 -29.51 15.23 11.66
CA GLN A 132 -30.05 16.43 11.02
C GLN A 132 -28.95 17.05 10.16
N LYS A 133 -29.20 17.13 8.85
CA LYS A 133 -28.30 17.72 7.84
C LYS A 133 -28.05 19.19 8.14
N LYS A 134 -27.17 19.50 9.09
CA LYS A 134 -26.38 20.74 9.04
C LYS A 134 -25.37 20.53 7.92
N ARG A 135 -25.63 21.15 6.76
CA ARG A 135 -24.61 21.34 5.71
C ARG A 135 -23.40 22.01 6.36
N LYS A 136 -22.42 21.23 6.81
CA LYS A 136 -21.07 21.73 7.03
C LYS A 136 -20.61 22.22 5.66
N LYS A 137 -20.45 23.54 5.53
CA LYS A 137 -19.61 24.09 4.48
C LYS A 137 -18.29 23.33 4.61
N ASN A 138 -17.89 22.63 3.55
CA ASN A 138 -16.53 22.11 3.48
C ASN A 138 -15.62 23.30 3.85
N PRO A 139 -14.72 23.17 4.85
CA PRO A 139 -13.68 24.15 4.99
C PRO A 139 -12.99 24.16 3.61
N SER A 140 -13.08 25.30 2.92
CA SER A 140 -12.20 25.59 1.80
C SER A 140 -10.81 25.23 2.30
N GLY A 141 -10.22 24.19 1.70
CA GLY A 141 -8.95 23.63 2.15
C GLY A 141 -8.02 24.79 2.47
N ALA A 142 -7.49 24.80 3.68
CA ALA A 142 -6.51 25.78 4.10
C ALA A 142 -5.43 25.79 3.02
N TYR A 143 -5.36 26.90 2.29
CA TYR A 143 -4.33 27.13 1.30
C TYR A 143 -3.03 27.08 2.08
N ILE A 144 -2.21 26.04 1.85
CA ILE A 144 -0.85 25.99 2.37
C ILE A 144 -0.13 27.10 1.62
N SER A 145 -0.10 28.28 2.23
CA SER A 145 0.76 29.38 1.83
C SER A 145 2.17 28.93 2.10
N TYR A 146 2.83 28.37 1.09
CA TYR A 146 4.27 28.11 1.15
C TYR A 146 4.96 29.47 1.28
N ASP A 147 5.65 29.69 2.40
CA ASP A 147 6.63 30.78 2.51
C ASP A 147 7.75 30.43 1.53
N ILE A 148 7.82 31.14 0.41
CA ILE A 148 8.82 30.91 -0.63
C ILE A 148 10.13 31.55 -0.14
N ASP A 149 10.77 30.88 0.82
CA ASP A 149 12.06 31.29 1.39
C ASP A 149 13.21 31.11 0.39
N GLN A 150 14.36 31.73 0.67
CA GLN A 150 15.58 31.69 -0.18
C GLN A 150 16.05 30.27 -0.57
N VAL A 151 15.72 29.24 0.23
CA VAL A 151 16.03 27.83 -0.07
C VAL A 151 15.23 27.34 -1.29
N VAL A 152 14.01 27.84 -1.47
CA VAL A 152 13.15 27.52 -2.62
C VAL A 152 13.69 28.16 -3.90
N GLU A 153 14.20 29.39 -3.82
CA GLU A 153 14.82 30.07 -4.97
C GLU A 153 16.03 29.30 -5.50
N ALA A 154 16.96 28.89 -4.61
CA ALA A 154 18.13 28.12 -5.01
C ALA A 154 17.73 26.80 -5.71
N ASN A 155 16.70 26.13 -5.20
CA ASN A 155 16.17 24.90 -5.80
C ASN A 155 15.55 25.14 -7.18
N MET A 156 14.78 26.21 -7.36
CA MET A 156 14.17 26.57 -8.66
C MET A 156 15.23 26.91 -9.71
N VAL A 157 16.27 27.64 -9.32
CA VAL A 157 17.41 27.96 -10.19
C VAL A 157 18.12 26.67 -10.62
N GLN A 158 18.41 25.77 -9.67
CA GLN A 158 19.06 24.50 -9.97
C GLN A 158 18.19 23.60 -10.86
N MET A 159 16.87 23.54 -10.62
CA MET A 159 15.94 22.80 -11.48
C MET A 159 15.95 23.33 -12.91
N LEU A 160 15.92 24.65 -13.11
CA LEU A 160 16.01 25.23 -14.44
C LEU A 160 17.34 24.86 -15.13
N CYS A 161 18.45 24.88 -14.38
CA CYS A 161 19.76 24.47 -14.92
C CYS A 161 19.74 23.01 -15.38
N ASN A 162 19.22 22.09 -14.56
CA ASN A 162 19.11 20.67 -14.91
C ASN A 162 18.25 20.45 -16.16
N ILE A 163 17.14 21.20 -16.30
CA ILE A 163 16.25 21.12 -17.47
C ILE A 163 16.96 21.64 -18.71
N LEU A 164 17.69 22.74 -18.62
CA LEU A 164 18.46 23.29 -19.75
C LEU A 164 19.60 22.38 -20.15
N GLU A 165 20.27 21.73 -19.20
CA GLU A 165 21.30 20.72 -19.45
C GLU A 165 20.68 19.51 -20.17
N SER A 166 19.52 19.04 -19.70
CA SER A 166 18.75 17.98 -20.37
C SER A 166 18.36 18.37 -21.80
N SER A 167 17.92 19.61 -22.03
CA SER A 167 17.60 20.10 -23.38
C SER A 167 18.85 20.19 -24.26
N ARG A 168 20.00 20.59 -23.71
CA ARG A 168 21.28 20.69 -24.42
C ARG A 168 21.76 19.31 -24.86
N ASP A 169 21.57 18.30 -24.00
CA ASP A 169 22.09 16.95 -24.19
C ASP A 169 21.06 16.00 -24.83
N ASP A 170 19.83 16.46 -25.07
CA ASP A 170 18.76 15.66 -25.69
C ASP A 170 19.20 15.13 -27.07
N PRO A 171 19.13 13.81 -27.31
CA PRO A 171 19.51 13.23 -28.60
C PRO A 171 18.74 13.83 -29.79
N ILE A 172 17.48 14.22 -29.60
CA ILE A 172 16.65 14.82 -30.64
C ILE A 172 17.21 16.19 -31.03
N ASN A 173 17.67 16.97 -30.05
CA ASN A 173 18.28 18.27 -30.30
C ASN A 173 19.70 18.15 -30.88
N ASN A 174 20.34 17.00 -30.74
CA ASN A 174 21.68 16.74 -31.27
C ASN A 174 21.70 15.91 -32.56
N LEU A 175 20.53 15.62 -33.15
CA LEU A 175 20.43 14.97 -34.45
C LEU A 175 21.12 15.81 -35.53
N ALA A 176 22.16 15.25 -36.14
CA ALA A 176 22.83 15.82 -37.30
C ALA A 176 22.25 15.21 -38.59
N VAL A 177 21.87 16.06 -39.53
CA VAL A 177 21.48 15.65 -40.89
C VAL A 177 22.46 16.28 -41.86
N GLY A 178 23.50 15.51 -42.23
CA GLY A 178 24.62 16.01 -43.02
C GLY A 178 25.46 17.05 -42.27
N SER A 179 25.86 18.11 -42.97
CA SER A 179 26.64 19.23 -42.40
C SER A 179 25.77 20.40 -41.92
N THR A 180 24.46 20.36 -42.15
CA THR A 180 23.54 21.44 -41.79
C THR A 180 23.06 21.31 -40.35
N LYS A 181 23.17 22.41 -39.58
CA LYS A 181 22.56 22.50 -38.25
C LYS A 181 21.04 22.40 -38.37
N THR A 182 20.45 21.45 -37.67
CA THR A 182 19.00 21.29 -37.54
C THR A 182 18.44 22.33 -36.57
N LYS A 183 17.11 22.51 -36.56
CA LYS A 183 16.44 23.35 -35.55
C LYS A 183 16.72 22.86 -34.13
N GLY A 184 16.81 21.54 -33.93
CA GLY A 184 17.20 20.94 -32.66
C GLY A 184 18.59 21.40 -32.22
N ASN A 185 19.56 21.46 -33.14
CA ASN A 185 20.90 21.93 -32.80
C ASN A 185 20.89 23.39 -32.35
N LEU A 186 20.06 24.24 -32.97
CA LEU A 186 19.88 25.62 -32.54
C LEU A 186 19.21 25.73 -31.17
N VAL A 187 18.29 24.82 -30.82
CA VAL A 187 17.69 24.73 -29.48
C VAL A 187 18.75 24.36 -28.43
N ALA A 188 19.60 23.36 -28.71
CA ALA A 188 20.70 22.98 -27.82
C ALA A 188 21.73 24.11 -27.65
N ASP A 189 22.06 24.81 -28.74
CA ASP A 189 22.96 25.96 -28.71
C ASP A 189 22.35 27.11 -27.87
N LEU A 190 21.05 27.39 -28.03
CA LEU A 190 20.35 28.39 -27.22
C LEU A 190 20.32 28.00 -25.73
N ALA A 191 20.00 26.75 -25.40
CA ALA A 191 20.01 26.25 -24.03
C ALA A 191 21.41 26.41 -23.39
N ARG A 192 22.48 26.15 -24.15
CA ARG A 192 23.87 26.35 -23.71
C ARG A 192 24.18 27.82 -23.44
N SER A 193 23.73 28.73 -24.30
CA SER A 193 23.92 30.17 -24.12
C SER A 193 23.18 30.70 -22.88
N ILE A 194 21.97 30.19 -22.63
CA ILE A 194 21.20 30.52 -21.43
C ILE A 194 21.90 30.00 -20.16
N LEU A 195 22.42 28.77 -20.18
CA LEU A 195 23.18 28.21 -19.05
C LEU A 195 24.45 29.01 -18.71
N ALA A 196 25.08 29.63 -19.72
CA ALA A 196 26.28 30.43 -19.51
C ALA A 196 26.04 31.67 -18.64
N VAL A 197 24.79 32.12 -18.50
CA VAL A 197 24.40 33.27 -17.67
C VAL A 197 23.66 32.87 -16.39
N LYS A 198 23.77 31.62 -15.93
CA LYS A 198 23.04 31.10 -14.76
C LYS A 198 23.26 31.88 -13.45
N GLU A 199 24.40 32.55 -13.31
CA GLU A 199 24.70 33.38 -12.13
C GLU A 199 24.06 34.77 -12.18
N ASN A 200 23.54 35.18 -13.33
CA ASN A 200 22.95 36.51 -13.52
C ASN A 200 21.59 36.63 -12.80
N GLN A 201 21.34 37.79 -12.19
CA GLN A 201 20.08 38.02 -11.46
C GLN A 201 18.83 37.94 -12.36
N ILE A 202 18.93 38.32 -13.63
CA ILE A 202 17.81 38.20 -14.59
C ILE A 202 17.46 36.73 -14.80
N PHE A 203 18.46 35.85 -14.89
CA PHE A 203 18.24 34.41 -14.99
C PHE A 203 17.57 33.85 -13.72
N LYS A 204 18.05 34.24 -12.54
CA LYS A 204 17.49 33.81 -11.25
C LYS A 204 16.03 34.25 -11.09
N ASN A 205 15.75 35.53 -11.38
CA ASN A 205 14.39 36.07 -11.36
C ASN A 205 13.46 35.36 -12.36
N PHE A 206 13.97 35.06 -13.55
CA PHE A 206 13.24 34.29 -14.55
C PHE A 206 12.89 32.89 -14.04
N ALA A 207 13.86 32.18 -13.45
CA ALA A 207 13.64 30.85 -12.88
C ALA A 207 12.55 30.88 -11.80
N VAL A 208 12.66 31.78 -10.83
CA VAL A 208 11.67 31.92 -9.75
C VAL A 208 10.29 32.22 -10.31
N LYS A 209 10.17 33.20 -11.22
CA LYS A 209 8.89 33.57 -11.84
C LYS A 209 8.28 32.38 -12.59
N HIS A 210 9.07 31.71 -13.43
CA HIS A 210 8.63 30.58 -14.24
C HIS A 210 8.09 29.43 -13.38
N PHE A 211 8.87 29.03 -12.36
CA PHE A 211 8.48 27.95 -11.47
C PHE A 211 7.30 28.34 -10.58
N THR A 212 7.21 29.58 -10.11
CA THR A 212 6.07 30.04 -9.30
C THR A 212 4.76 29.99 -10.10
N GLU A 213 4.77 30.49 -11.34
CA GLU A 213 3.61 30.43 -12.23
C GLU A 213 3.19 28.98 -12.52
N ILE A 214 4.16 28.08 -12.71
CA ILE A 214 3.86 26.67 -12.94
C ILE A 214 3.32 25.98 -11.69
N PHE A 215 3.95 26.23 -10.56
CA PHE A 215 3.59 25.65 -9.28
C PHE A 215 2.17 26.05 -8.87
N GLU A 216 1.77 27.31 -9.07
CA GLU A 216 0.43 27.79 -8.75
C GLU A 216 -0.65 26.96 -9.45
N PHE A 217 -0.48 26.63 -10.74
CA PHE A 217 -1.48 25.80 -11.42
C PHE A 217 -1.36 24.31 -11.09
N VAL A 218 -0.15 23.77 -10.88
CA VAL A 218 0.04 22.36 -10.52
C VAL A 218 -0.58 22.07 -9.15
N SER A 219 -0.34 22.95 -8.17
CA SER A 219 -0.84 22.83 -6.80
C SER A 219 -2.36 22.97 -6.68
N GLN A 220 -2.98 23.82 -7.52
CA GLN A 220 -4.43 23.98 -7.55
C GLN A 220 -5.18 22.81 -8.22
N THR A 221 -4.46 21.94 -8.93
CA THR A 221 -5.07 20.90 -9.75
C THR A 221 -4.86 19.53 -9.11
N ASP A 222 -5.94 18.88 -8.69
CA ASP A 222 -5.93 17.45 -8.32
C ASP A 222 -5.74 16.61 -9.60
N PHE A 223 -4.51 16.58 -10.11
CA PHE A 223 -4.10 16.04 -11.42
C PHE A 223 -4.25 14.51 -11.52
N LEU A 224 -4.54 13.85 -10.41
CA LEU A 224 -4.84 12.43 -10.34
C LEU A 224 -6.20 12.12 -10.98
N LYS A 225 -7.13 13.08 -10.96
CA LYS A 225 -8.43 12.94 -11.65
C LYS A 225 -8.26 13.24 -13.14
N PRO A 226 -8.77 12.39 -14.06
CA PRO A 226 -8.63 12.58 -15.51
C PRO A 226 -9.09 13.96 -16.01
N ILE A 227 -10.22 14.47 -15.49
CA ILE A 227 -10.79 15.78 -15.85
C ILE A 227 -9.83 16.92 -15.49
N ASN A 228 -9.14 16.79 -14.36
CA ASN A 228 -8.20 17.79 -13.88
C ASN A 228 -6.85 17.68 -14.61
N ARG A 229 -6.44 16.47 -15.01
CA ARG A 229 -5.27 16.28 -15.88
C ARG A 229 -5.43 17.00 -17.22
N GLU A 230 -6.62 16.97 -17.81
CA GLU A 230 -6.88 17.73 -19.03
C GLU A 230 -6.81 19.25 -18.79
N LYS A 231 -7.38 19.74 -17.68
CA LYS A 231 -7.26 21.17 -17.29
C LYS A 231 -5.81 21.58 -17.05
N LEU A 232 -5.02 20.72 -16.43
CA LEU A 232 -3.58 20.92 -16.25
C LEU A 232 -2.90 21.11 -17.60
N TRP A 233 -3.06 20.16 -18.53
CA TRP A 233 -2.41 20.26 -19.84
C TRP A 233 -2.90 21.42 -20.70
N ARG A 234 -4.17 21.84 -20.58
CA ARG A 234 -4.67 23.08 -21.22
C ARG A 234 -3.97 24.31 -20.65
N SER A 235 -3.74 24.35 -19.34
CA SER A 235 -3.01 25.44 -18.69
C SER A 235 -1.55 25.46 -19.11
N VAL A 236 -0.90 24.29 -19.14
CA VAL A 236 0.45 24.11 -19.68
C VAL A 236 0.56 24.62 -21.11
N HIS A 237 -0.35 24.21 -21.99
CA HIS A 237 -0.38 24.67 -23.39
C HIS A 237 -0.61 26.18 -23.51
N LYS A 238 -1.39 26.79 -22.62
CA LYS A 238 -1.56 28.24 -22.58
C LYS A 238 -0.27 28.94 -22.12
N THR A 239 0.45 28.36 -21.17
CA THR A 239 1.74 28.88 -20.68
C THR A 239 2.81 28.79 -21.76
N THR A 240 2.91 27.69 -22.51
CA THR A 240 3.90 27.56 -23.60
C THR A 240 3.73 28.60 -24.71
N GLN A 241 2.52 29.15 -24.88
CA GLN A 241 2.24 30.24 -25.82
C GLN A 241 2.73 31.63 -25.34
N LYS A 242 3.02 31.79 -24.04
CA LYS A 242 3.51 33.05 -23.46
C LYS A 242 5.04 33.15 -23.57
N THR A 243 5.59 33.27 -24.78
CA THR A 243 7.05 33.37 -24.95
C THR A 243 7.63 34.73 -24.56
N ASN A 244 6.79 35.75 -24.31
CA ASN A 244 7.22 37.10 -23.98
C ASN A 244 8.08 37.17 -22.71
N ASP A 245 7.92 36.23 -21.79
CA ASP A 245 8.71 36.18 -20.54
C ASP A 245 10.21 35.87 -20.78
N TYR A 246 10.58 35.41 -21.98
CA TYR A 246 11.97 35.16 -22.36
C TYR A 246 12.70 36.42 -22.84
N ALA A 247 12.00 37.52 -23.13
CA ALA A 247 12.63 38.69 -23.76
C ALA A 247 13.85 39.19 -23.01
N GLY A 248 13.74 39.40 -21.69
CA GLY A 248 14.88 39.85 -20.87
C GLY A 248 16.05 38.85 -20.82
N LEU A 249 15.77 37.56 -20.95
CA LEU A 249 16.78 36.51 -20.94
C LEU A 249 17.48 36.41 -22.32
N LEU A 250 16.74 36.59 -23.40
CA LEU A 250 17.28 36.65 -24.77
C LEU A 250 18.13 37.91 -24.97
N ASP A 251 17.69 39.05 -24.46
CA ASP A 251 18.45 40.30 -24.48
C ASP A 251 19.77 40.16 -23.71
N LEU A 252 19.74 39.49 -22.55
CA LEU A 252 20.92 39.23 -21.72
C LEU A 252 22.00 38.44 -22.47
N ILE A 253 21.61 37.39 -23.21
CA ILE A 253 22.55 36.57 -23.99
C ILE A 253 22.84 37.16 -25.38
N LYS A 254 22.29 38.34 -25.70
CA LYS A 254 22.35 38.99 -27.03
C LYS A 254 21.95 38.02 -28.14
N SER A 255 20.85 37.29 -27.94
CA SER A 255 20.38 36.30 -28.90
C SER A 255 20.05 36.96 -30.23
N GLU A 256 20.41 36.31 -31.34
CA GLU A 256 19.91 36.69 -32.67
C GLU A 256 18.43 36.34 -32.86
N PHE A 257 17.87 35.53 -31.96
CA PHE A 257 16.49 35.10 -32.01
C PHE A 257 15.57 36.07 -31.25
N ASP A 258 14.49 36.49 -31.90
CA ASP A 258 13.41 37.16 -31.20
C ASP A 258 12.58 36.17 -30.35
N HIS A 259 11.77 36.69 -29.42
CA HIS A 259 10.90 35.87 -28.56
C HIS A 259 9.81 35.10 -29.32
N LYS A 260 9.58 35.38 -30.61
CA LYS A 260 8.62 34.68 -31.48
C LYS A 260 9.29 33.63 -32.35
N HIS A 261 10.62 33.55 -32.31
CA HIS A 261 11.38 32.65 -33.15
C HIS A 261 11.05 31.20 -32.80
N PRO A 262 10.86 30.30 -33.79
CA PRO A 262 10.49 28.92 -33.53
C PRO A 262 11.43 28.19 -32.56
N VAL A 263 12.74 28.47 -32.62
CA VAL A 263 13.74 27.88 -31.70
C VAL A 263 13.46 28.26 -30.24
N VAL A 264 13.10 29.53 -29.98
CA VAL A 264 12.74 29.99 -28.64
C VAL A 264 11.45 29.33 -28.18
N SER A 265 10.44 29.26 -29.05
CA SER A 265 9.18 28.59 -28.74
C SER A 265 9.36 27.10 -28.42
N THR A 266 10.23 26.39 -29.16
CA THR A 266 10.51 24.98 -28.93
C THR A 266 11.24 24.77 -27.60
N LEU A 267 12.25 25.61 -27.29
CA LEU A 267 12.94 25.54 -26.00
C LEU A 267 12.00 25.86 -24.84
N HIS A 268 11.14 26.87 -24.99
CA HIS A 268 10.14 27.21 -23.98
C HIS A 268 9.17 26.05 -23.72
N GLN A 269 8.68 25.39 -24.77
CA GLN A 269 7.82 24.22 -24.64
C GLN A 269 8.52 23.09 -23.87
N PHE A 270 9.79 22.81 -24.19
CA PHE A 270 10.58 21.82 -23.47
C PHE A 270 10.68 22.18 -21.98
N ILE A 271 11.06 23.43 -21.66
CA ILE A 271 11.24 23.88 -20.28
C ILE A 271 9.94 23.76 -19.48
N VAL A 272 8.80 24.22 -20.01
CA VAL A 272 7.51 24.14 -19.31
C VAL A 272 7.12 22.68 -19.07
N VAL A 273 7.21 21.82 -20.10
CA VAL A 273 6.81 20.41 -19.98
C VAL A 273 7.71 19.68 -18.98
N SER A 274 9.03 19.83 -19.09
CA SER A 274 9.97 19.22 -18.15
C SER A 274 9.79 19.74 -16.72
N THR A 275 9.44 21.02 -16.54
CA THR A 275 9.14 21.59 -15.23
C THR A 275 7.89 20.95 -14.63
N VAL A 276 6.81 20.84 -15.40
CA VAL A 276 5.56 20.19 -14.96
C VAL A 276 5.79 18.73 -14.64
N GLU A 277 6.51 17.99 -15.48
CA GLU A 277 6.85 16.60 -15.22
C GLU A 277 7.70 16.45 -13.96
N SER A 278 8.67 17.34 -13.76
CA SER A 278 9.50 17.36 -12.56
C SER A 278 8.68 17.68 -11.32
N MET A 279 7.74 18.62 -11.38
CA MET A 279 6.83 18.94 -10.29
C MET A 279 5.80 17.84 -10.01
N ILE A 280 5.32 17.14 -11.03
CA ILE A 280 4.46 15.97 -10.85
C ILE A 280 5.25 14.85 -10.19
N LYS A 281 6.45 14.55 -10.70
CA LYS A 281 7.35 13.56 -10.08
C LYS A 281 7.67 13.96 -8.64
N PHE A 282 7.97 15.25 -8.42
CA PHE A 282 8.22 15.82 -7.10
C PHE A 282 7.01 15.68 -6.21
N ASN A 283 5.80 16.08 -6.60
CA ASN A 283 4.60 15.88 -5.78
C ASN A 283 4.29 14.39 -5.53
N ILE A 284 4.58 13.50 -6.48
CA ILE A 284 4.45 12.04 -6.30
C ILE A 284 5.53 11.48 -5.37
N SER A 285 6.74 12.08 -5.37
CA SER A 285 7.87 11.65 -4.56
C SER A 285 7.92 12.33 -3.19
N ASP A 286 7.43 13.55 -3.05
CA ASP A 286 7.50 14.46 -1.90
C ASP A 286 6.22 14.43 -1.05
N GLU A 287 5.18 13.72 -1.50
CA GLU A 287 4.23 13.07 -0.58
C GLU A 287 4.89 11.92 0.25
N SER A 288 6.23 11.76 0.18
CA SER A 288 7.05 11.10 1.21
C SER A 288 7.41 12.03 2.38
N ILE A 289 7.13 13.32 2.28
CA ILE A 289 7.32 14.36 3.30
C ILE A 289 5.96 14.99 3.57
N ASP A 290 5.12 14.30 4.34
CA ASP A 290 3.92 14.91 4.94
C ASP A 290 4.40 16.04 5.88
N GLY A 291 4.37 17.28 5.36
CA GLY A 291 4.78 18.52 6.01
C GLY A 291 3.90 18.97 7.19
N ASN A 292 3.41 18.04 8.02
CA ASN A 292 2.85 18.33 9.33
C ASN A 292 3.28 17.33 10.43
N GLU A 293 4.14 16.36 10.15
CA GLU A 293 4.96 15.68 11.17
C GLU A 293 6.37 16.32 11.22
N ALA A 294 6.41 17.64 11.34
CA ALA A 294 7.63 18.33 11.71
C ALA A 294 7.98 17.94 13.15
N THR A 295 8.77 16.87 13.35
CA THR A 295 9.93 16.79 14.28
C THR A 295 10.40 15.36 14.63
N LEU A 296 9.84 14.28 14.08
CA LEU A 296 10.35 12.94 14.40
C LEU A 296 10.70 12.14 13.13
N ASP A 297 12.01 12.01 12.95
CA ASP A 297 12.70 10.97 12.18
C ASP A 297 12.75 11.09 10.64
N THR A 298 13.59 12.01 10.16
CA THR A 298 14.09 12.10 8.77
C THR A 298 15.00 10.93 8.33
N SER A 299 15.03 9.82 9.06
CA SER A 299 15.61 8.57 8.55
C SER A 299 14.54 7.83 7.74
N GLU A 300 14.30 8.26 6.50
CA GLU A 300 13.50 7.45 5.58
C GLU A 300 14.21 6.10 5.44
N VAL A 301 13.74 5.08 6.16
CA VAL A 301 14.37 3.77 6.23
C VAL A 301 14.34 3.19 4.83
N SER A 302 15.48 3.30 4.14
CA SER A 302 15.68 2.70 2.83
C SER A 302 15.57 1.20 2.98
N ILE A 303 14.56 0.61 2.34
CA ILE A 303 14.36 -0.84 2.35
C ILE A 303 15.58 -1.46 1.65
N PRO A 304 16.35 -2.33 2.34
CA PRO A 304 17.52 -2.97 1.76
C PRO A 304 17.20 -3.69 0.45
N GLU A 305 18.15 -3.76 -0.47
CA GLU A 305 17.95 -4.38 -1.79
C GLU A 305 17.42 -5.83 -1.70
N LYS A 306 17.96 -6.62 -0.77
CA LYS A 306 17.48 -7.99 -0.51
C LYS A 306 16.00 -8.03 -0.11
N ASP A 307 15.57 -7.08 0.72
CA ASP A 307 14.18 -6.98 1.14
C ASP A 307 13.30 -6.54 -0.03
N GLN A 308 13.80 -5.69 -0.93
CA GLN A 308 13.08 -5.32 -2.16
C GLN A 308 12.88 -6.53 -3.11
N GLN A 309 13.84 -7.44 -3.18
CA GLN A 309 13.69 -8.71 -3.93
C GLN A 309 12.58 -9.58 -3.33
N VAL A 310 12.56 -9.70 -2.00
CA VAL A 310 11.49 -10.43 -1.27
C VAL A 310 10.13 -9.76 -1.49
N LEU A 311 10.05 -8.43 -1.49
CA LEU A 311 8.80 -7.70 -1.76
C LEU A 311 8.27 -7.97 -3.17
N HIS A 312 9.13 -7.97 -4.18
CA HIS A 312 8.73 -8.35 -5.55
C HIS A 312 8.19 -9.78 -5.61
N PHE A 313 8.88 -10.72 -4.96
CA PHE A 313 8.46 -12.11 -4.89
C PHE A 313 7.07 -12.25 -4.28
N ILE A 314 6.83 -11.59 -3.14
CA ILE A 314 5.52 -11.64 -2.47
C ILE A 314 4.45 -10.94 -3.31
N ALA A 315 4.76 -9.83 -4.00
CA ALA A 315 3.83 -9.20 -4.92
C ALA A 315 3.35 -10.17 -6.02
N GLY A 316 4.27 -10.97 -6.58
CA GLY A 316 3.96 -12.05 -7.51
C GLY A 316 3.08 -13.14 -6.89
N TYR A 317 3.40 -13.57 -5.67
CA TYR A 317 2.59 -14.52 -4.90
C TYR A 317 1.16 -14.02 -4.66
N LEU A 318 0.98 -12.74 -4.32
CA LEU A 318 -0.35 -12.15 -4.08
C LEU A 318 -1.20 -12.18 -5.36
N ILE A 319 -0.62 -11.85 -6.51
CA ILE A 319 -1.28 -11.98 -7.82
C ILE A 319 -1.70 -13.45 -8.03
N PHE A 320 -0.76 -14.38 -7.89
CA PHE A 320 -1.03 -15.82 -8.08
C PHE A 320 -2.16 -16.33 -7.17
N ALA A 321 -2.12 -16.01 -5.88
CA ALA A 321 -3.10 -16.45 -4.90
C ALA A 321 -4.51 -15.94 -5.24
N LEU A 322 -4.62 -14.67 -5.63
CA LEU A 322 -5.90 -14.07 -6.03
C LEU A 322 -6.37 -14.61 -7.39
N GLU A 323 -5.48 -14.80 -8.37
CA GLU A 323 -5.84 -15.45 -9.64
C GLU A 323 -6.42 -16.84 -9.40
N LYS A 324 -5.78 -17.66 -8.55
CA LYS A 324 -6.29 -18.99 -8.18
C LYS A 324 -7.69 -18.91 -7.57
N LYS A 325 -7.93 -17.95 -6.67
CA LYS A 325 -9.24 -17.69 -6.05
C LYS A 325 -10.30 -17.32 -7.10
N TYR A 326 -10.04 -16.29 -7.92
CA TYR A 326 -11.02 -15.80 -8.88
C TYR A 326 -11.22 -16.74 -10.07
N ASN A 327 -10.23 -17.55 -10.45
CA ASN A 327 -10.41 -18.61 -11.46
C ASN A 327 -11.41 -19.67 -10.98
N ARG A 328 -11.34 -20.06 -9.69
CA ARG A 328 -12.32 -20.99 -9.10
C ARG A 328 -13.73 -20.39 -9.08
N LEU A 329 -13.86 -19.11 -8.71
CA LEU A 329 -15.15 -18.41 -8.70
C LEU A 329 -15.74 -18.28 -10.11
N ASN A 330 -14.93 -17.91 -11.09
CA ASN A 330 -15.36 -17.75 -12.47
C ASN A 330 -15.86 -19.07 -13.06
N ARG A 331 -15.19 -20.20 -12.79
CA ARG A 331 -15.63 -21.53 -13.24
C ARG A 331 -16.98 -21.96 -12.64
N LYS A 332 -17.31 -21.52 -11.43
CA LYS A 332 -18.55 -21.89 -10.73
C LYS A 332 -19.75 -21.04 -11.13
N LYS A 333 -19.56 -19.72 -11.22
CA LYS A 333 -20.66 -18.75 -11.35
C LYS A 333 -20.64 -17.96 -12.66
N ASN A 334 -19.63 -18.13 -13.53
CA ASN A 334 -19.40 -17.28 -14.72
C ASN A 334 -19.54 -15.78 -14.41
N SER A 335 -19.04 -15.36 -13.24
CA SER A 335 -19.28 -14.01 -12.77
C SER A 335 -18.50 -12.98 -13.55
N LEU A 336 -19.18 -11.94 -14.01
CA LEU A 336 -18.56 -10.81 -14.72
C LEU A 336 -17.52 -10.10 -13.84
N VAL A 337 -17.77 -10.03 -12.53
CA VAL A 337 -16.83 -9.45 -11.55
C VAL A 337 -15.55 -10.28 -11.49
N ALA A 338 -15.68 -11.60 -11.40
CA ALA A 338 -14.53 -12.50 -11.37
C ALA A 338 -13.71 -12.42 -12.67
N SER A 339 -14.38 -12.35 -13.83
CA SER A 339 -13.72 -12.15 -15.13
C SER A 339 -12.97 -10.81 -15.21
N THR A 340 -13.59 -9.73 -14.73
CA THR A 340 -12.97 -8.40 -14.69
C THR A 340 -11.72 -8.39 -13.80
N VAL A 341 -11.82 -8.95 -12.60
CA VAL A 341 -10.68 -9.06 -11.66
C VAL A 341 -9.58 -9.94 -12.23
N LEU A 342 -9.89 -11.07 -12.85
CA LEU A 342 -8.89 -11.93 -13.49
C LEU A 342 -8.16 -11.23 -14.62
N THR A 343 -8.87 -10.43 -15.42
CA THR A 343 -8.27 -9.66 -16.52
C THR A 343 -7.30 -8.62 -15.97
N PHE A 344 -7.70 -7.92 -14.90
CA PHE A 344 -6.84 -6.98 -14.19
C PHE A 344 -5.60 -7.67 -13.59
N LEU A 345 -5.76 -8.76 -12.84
CA LEU A 345 -4.64 -9.47 -12.22
C LEU A 345 -3.62 -9.98 -13.25
N LYS A 346 -4.11 -10.48 -14.39
CA LYS A 346 -3.23 -10.88 -15.51
C LYS A 346 -2.45 -9.71 -16.11
N SER A 347 -3.05 -8.51 -16.15
CA SER A 347 -2.36 -7.31 -16.62
C SER A 347 -1.25 -6.84 -15.68
N LEU A 348 -1.30 -7.25 -14.40
CA LEU A 348 -0.24 -6.98 -13.43
C LEU A 348 0.95 -7.94 -13.57
N ARG A 349 0.88 -8.93 -14.47
CA ARG A 349 1.96 -9.91 -14.71
C ARG A 349 2.87 -9.42 -15.83
N VAL A 350 4.16 -9.66 -15.67
CA VAL A 350 5.15 -9.46 -16.74
C VAL A 350 5.51 -10.81 -17.35
N ASN A 351 5.48 -10.91 -18.68
CA ASN A 351 5.78 -12.15 -19.41
C ASN A 351 7.29 -12.41 -19.55
N SER A 352 8.11 -11.40 -19.28
CA SER A 352 9.57 -11.44 -19.33
C SER A 352 10.14 -10.97 -18.01
N PHE A 353 11.35 -11.43 -17.67
CA PHE A 353 12.10 -10.97 -16.50
C PHE A 353 12.64 -9.53 -16.63
N THR A 354 12.10 -8.74 -17.56
CA THR A 354 12.45 -7.33 -17.75
C THR A 354 11.80 -6.48 -16.66
N CYS A 355 12.28 -6.65 -15.43
CA CYS A 355 12.07 -5.71 -14.33
C CYS A 355 13.10 -4.59 -14.46
N SER A 356 12.75 -3.36 -14.07
CA SER A 356 13.68 -2.22 -14.12
C SER A 356 14.92 -2.40 -13.23
N ALA A 357 14.89 -3.32 -12.26
CA ALA A 357 16.01 -3.67 -11.39
C ALA A 357 16.71 -4.96 -11.85
N ASN A 358 17.88 -4.83 -12.47
CA ASN A 358 18.70 -5.95 -12.95
C ASN A 358 18.98 -7.00 -11.85
N SER A 359 19.13 -6.59 -10.59
CA SER A 359 19.43 -7.49 -9.47
C SER A 359 18.26 -8.38 -9.06
N PHE A 360 17.00 -7.98 -9.34
CA PHE A 360 15.85 -8.83 -9.07
C PHE A 360 15.70 -9.93 -10.13
N GLN A 361 16.04 -9.62 -11.38
CA GLN A 361 16.01 -10.60 -12.47
C GLN A 361 16.92 -11.79 -12.16
N GLU A 362 18.17 -11.54 -11.79
CA GLU A 362 19.14 -12.60 -11.45
C GLU A 362 18.64 -13.48 -10.29
N TRP A 363 18.15 -12.86 -9.22
CA TRP A 363 17.65 -13.58 -8.04
C TRP A 363 16.43 -14.45 -8.38
N THR A 364 15.52 -13.93 -9.21
CA THR A 364 14.31 -14.64 -9.62
C THR A 364 14.62 -15.78 -10.57
N GLU A 365 15.56 -15.60 -11.48
CA GLU A 365 16.02 -16.67 -12.39
C GLU A 365 16.62 -17.85 -11.61
N ILE A 366 17.40 -17.57 -10.56
CA ILE A 366 17.95 -18.61 -9.68
C ILE A 366 16.84 -19.31 -8.87
N SER A 367 15.87 -18.54 -8.37
CA SER A 367 14.83 -19.06 -7.46
C SER A 367 13.65 -19.70 -8.20
N SER A 368 13.46 -19.41 -9.49
CA SER A 368 12.31 -19.87 -10.27
C SER A 368 12.51 -21.26 -10.83
N ARG A 369 11.53 -22.13 -10.58
CA ARG A 369 11.38 -23.43 -11.28
C ARG A 369 10.35 -23.38 -12.40
N GLY A 370 10.12 -22.19 -12.98
CA GLY A 370 9.17 -21.97 -14.08
C GLY A 370 7.70 -21.76 -13.66
N GLY A 371 7.40 -21.72 -12.36
CA GLY A 371 6.05 -21.51 -11.83
C GLY A 371 5.82 -20.14 -11.16
N LEU A 372 6.86 -19.31 -11.03
CA LEU A 372 6.76 -18.03 -10.35
C LEU A 372 6.04 -17.00 -11.22
N VAL A 373 5.09 -16.28 -10.60
CA VAL A 373 4.44 -15.12 -11.21
C VAL A 373 5.30 -13.90 -10.95
N ILE A 374 5.72 -13.23 -12.02
CA ILE A 374 6.48 -11.97 -11.94
C ILE A 374 5.47 -10.81 -11.93
N ALA A 375 5.50 -10.02 -10.86
CA ALA A 375 4.68 -8.82 -10.74
C ALA A 375 5.27 -7.68 -11.59
N SER A 376 4.39 -6.84 -12.13
CA SER A 376 4.74 -5.56 -12.73
C SER A 376 5.32 -4.60 -11.70
N ASP A 377 6.15 -3.67 -12.17
CA ASP A 377 6.77 -2.63 -11.33
C ASP A 377 5.71 -1.83 -10.56
N ASP A 378 4.57 -1.50 -11.18
CA ASP A 378 3.48 -0.77 -10.51
C ASP A 378 2.89 -1.55 -9.31
N MET A 379 2.72 -2.87 -9.46
CA MET A 379 2.25 -3.72 -8.36
C MET A 379 3.31 -3.84 -7.25
N PHE A 380 4.59 -3.98 -7.62
CA PHE A 380 5.68 -3.94 -6.66
C PHE A 380 5.71 -2.62 -5.88
N TYR A 381 5.61 -1.48 -6.56
CA TYR A 381 5.59 -0.17 -5.93
C TYR A 381 4.41 -0.02 -4.97
N PHE A 382 3.23 -0.52 -5.34
CA PHE A 382 2.08 -0.56 -4.45
C PHE A 382 2.40 -1.35 -3.16
N ILE A 383 2.88 -2.59 -3.27
CA ILE A 383 3.24 -3.42 -2.11
C ILE A 383 4.35 -2.79 -1.27
N ARG A 384 5.34 -2.15 -1.90
CA ARG A 384 6.39 -1.40 -1.20
C ARG A 384 5.82 -0.25 -0.36
N ARG A 385 4.80 0.47 -0.85
CA ARG A 385 4.13 1.52 -0.05
C ARG A 385 3.34 0.92 1.11
N VAL A 386 2.71 -0.23 0.91
CA VAL A 386 2.03 -0.96 2.01
C VAL A 386 3.05 -1.40 3.07
N GLU A 387 4.17 -1.99 2.70
CA GLU A 387 5.21 -2.41 3.66
C GLU A 387 5.74 -1.23 4.47
N ARG A 388 5.94 -0.06 3.86
CA ARG A 388 6.34 1.14 4.60
C ARG A 388 5.33 1.54 5.67
N ALA A 389 4.03 1.50 5.35
CA ALA A 389 2.98 1.76 6.33
C ALA A 389 3.01 0.70 7.46
N VAL A 390 3.20 -0.57 7.10
CA VAL A 390 3.29 -1.67 8.07
C VAL A 390 4.51 -1.53 8.99
N GLN A 391 5.68 -1.14 8.48
CA GLN A 391 6.92 -0.99 9.26
C GLN A 391 6.83 0.11 10.35
N ARG A 392 5.95 1.10 10.18
CA ARG A 392 5.69 2.12 11.20
C ARG A 392 5.07 1.52 12.46
N ILE A 393 4.25 0.47 12.29
CA ILE A 393 3.62 -0.25 13.39
C ILE A 393 4.50 -1.43 13.82
N LEU A 394 4.90 -2.31 12.89
CA LEU A 394 5.68 -3.51 13.19
C LEU A 394 7.17 -3.21 13.35
N ASN A 395 7.52 -2.51 14.43
CA ASN A 395 8.90 -2.27 14.84
C ASN A 395 9.16 -2.83 16.24
N LYS A 396 10.42 -2.82 16.68
CA LYS A 396 10.81 -3.39 17.99
C LYS A 396 10.17 -2.62 19.15
N ASP A 397 10.04 -1.31 19.03
CA ASP A 397 9.56 -0.44 20.11
C ASP A 397 8.06 -0.61 20.33
N PHE A 398 7.30 -0.78 19.24
CA PHE A 398 5.87 -1.09 19.29
C PHE A 398 5.59 -2.40 20.04
N VAL A 399 6.37 -3.46 19.78
CA VAL A 399 6.16 -4.74 20.47
C VAL A 399 6.40 -4.64 21.97
N MET A 400 7.31 -3.76 22.38
CA MET A 400 7.61 -3.54 23.80
C MET A 400 6.55 -2.69 24.50
N SER A 401 5.74 -1.93 23.75
CA SER A 401 4.71 -1.02 24.25
C SER A 401 3.28 -1.47 23.91
N TYR A 402 3.13 -2.72 23.45
CA TYR A 402 1.86 -3.22 22.95
C TYR A 402 0.83 -3.50 24.06
N ASP A 403 -0.31 -2.80 24.02
CA ASP A 403 -1.34 -2.82 25.06
C ASP A 403 -2.53 -3.76 24.77
N ASN A 404 -2.30 -4.92 24.15
CA ASN A 404 -3.31 -5.94 23.84
C ASN A 404 -4.45 -5.50 22.90
N GLU A 405 -4.22 -4.52 22.03
CA GLU A 405 -5.16 -4.23 20.94
C GLU A 405 -5.16 -5.39 19.91
N ASP A 406 -5.82 -5.26 18.77
CA ASP A 406 -5.64 -6.20 17.66
C ASP A 406 -4.62 -5.59 16.67
N ILE A 407 -3.48 -6.28 16.45
CA ILE A 407 -2.42 -5.83 15.53
C ILE A 407 -3.00 -5.65 14.13
N ARG A 408 -3.94 -6.51 13.73
CA ARG A 408 -4.56 -6.44 12.41
C ARG A 408 -5.36 -5.15 12.25
N ASP A 409 -6.16 -4.79 13.24
CA ASP A 409 -6.96 -3.55 13.22
C ASP A 409 -6.06 -2.31 13.17
N LEU A 410 -4.94 -2.32 13.91
CA LEU A 410 -3.96 -1.25 13.89
C LEU A 410 -3.29 -1.11 12.52
N LEU A 411 -2.90 -2.22 11.90
CA LEU A 411 -2.32 -2.23 10.57
C LEU A 411 -3.32 -1.77 9.51
N ASP A 412 -4.55 -2.26 9.57
CA ASP A 412 -5.61 -1.87 8.64
C ASP A 412 -5.93 -0.38 8.77
N ALA A 413 -5.96 0.16 9.99
CA ALA A 413 -6.16 1.58 10.24
C ALA A 413 -5.01 2.43 9.68
N GLU A 414 -3.75 2.03 9.91
CA GLU A 414 -2.58 2.74 9.41
C GLU A 414 -2.52 2.72 7.87
N ILE A 415 -2.68 1.55 7.26
CA ILE A 415 -2.67 1.40 5.80
C ILE A 415 -3.82 2.18 5.15
N SER A 416 -5.01 2.19 5.77
CA SER A 416 -6.17 2.91 5.25
C SER A 416 -6.04 4.43 5.34
N LYS A 417 -5.38 4.93 6.39
CA LYS A 417 -5.08 6.36 6.55
C LYS A 417 -3.93 6.81 5.65
N ASN A 418 -3.06 5.89 5.22
CA ASN A 418 -1.92 6.20 4.38
C ASN A 418 -2.36 6.64 2.96
N ARG A 419 -2.23 7.95 2.68
CA ARG A 419 -2.55 8.55 1.38
C ARG A 419 -1.74 7.93 0.25
N SER A 420 -0.44 7.72 0.46
CA SER A 420 0.47 7.17 -0.55
C SER A 420 0.05 5.76 -0.99
N VAL A 421 -0.40 4.90 -0.06
CA VAL A 421 -0.97 3.58 -0.40
C VAL A 421 -2.23 3.73 -1.26
N SER A 422 -3.10 4.67 -0.91
CA SER A 422 -4.34 4.92 -1.67
C SER A 422 -4.07 5.45 -3.07
N LEU A 423 -3.12 6.37 -3.24
CA LEU A 423 -2.72 6.88 -4.55
C LEU A 423 -2.09 5.81 -5.44
N ALA A 424 -1.18 5.00 -4.88
CA ALA A 424 -0.58 3.89 -5.59
C ALA A 424 -1.65 2.89 -6.04
N TRP A 425 -2.63 2.60 -5.17
CA TRP A 425 -3.77 1.75 -5.52
C TRP A 425 -4.65 2.35 -6.63
N ASP A 426 -4.99 3.63 -6.54
CA ASP A 426 -5.83 4.29 -7.54
C ASP A 426 -5.16 4.31 -8.91
N ALA A 427 -3.84 4.55 -8.95
CA ALA A 427 -3.05 4.49 -10.17
C ALA A 427 -2.99 3.07 -10.74
N LEU A 428 -2.77 2.06 -9.89
CA LEU A 428 -2.69 0.66 -10.27
C LEU A 428 -4.04 0.16 -10.81
N SER A 429 -5.13 0.46 -10.11
CA SER A 429 -6.48 -0.06 -10.36
C SER A 429 -7.28 0.71 -11.41
N ARG A 430 -6.64 1.62 -12.17
CA ARG A 430 -7.30 2.45 -13.21
C ARG A 430 -8.10 1.64 -14.23
N ALA A 431 -7.66 0.43 -14.55
CA ALA A 431 -8.32 -0.45 -15.53
C ALA A 431 -9.64 -1.05 -15.02
N ILE A 432 -9.91 -1.02 -13.71
CA ILE A 432 -11.16 -1.52 -13.13
C ILE A 432 -12.19 -0.38 -13.17
N PRO A 433 -13.33 -0.51 -13.86
CA PRO A 433 -14.30 0.59 -13.96
C PRO A 433 -15.15 0.77 -12.69
N ASN A 434 -15.41 -0.32 -11.94
CA ASN A 434 -16.30 -0.29 -10.79
C ASN A 434 -15.53 -0.05 -9.48
N GLN A 435 -15.83 1.05 -8.78
CA GLN A 435 -15.15 1.43 -7.53
C GLN A 435 -15.31 0.40 -6.40
N HIS A 436 -16.50 -0.18 -6.22
CA HIS A 436 -16.72 -1.21 -5.19
C HIS A 436 -15.83 -2.43 -5.42
N VAL A 437 -15.66 -2.85 -6.69
CA VAL A 437 -14.74 -3.94 -7.04
C VAL A 437 -13.28 -3.56 -6.75
N LYS A 438 -12.88 -2.30 -6.98
CA LYS A 438 -11.55 -1.80 -6.60
C LYS A 438 -11.33 -1.88 -5.10
N ASP A 439 -12.25 -1.35 -4.31
CA ASP A 439 -12.10 -1.29 -2.86
C ASP A 439 -12.07 -2.70 -2.25
N MET A 440 -12.93 -3.59 -2.75
CA MET A 440 -12.92 -5.01 -2.37
C MET A 440 -11.58 -5.68 -2.70
N LEU A 441 -11.05 -5.46 -3.91
CA LEU A 441 -9.78 -6.07 -4.31
C LEU A 441 -8.59 -5.49 -3.53
N LYS A 442 -8.59 -4.18 -3.29
CA LYS A 442 -7.60 -3.49 -2.45
C LYS A 442 -7.54 -4.15 -1.08
N LYS A 443 -8.70 -4.30 -0.43
CA LYS A 443 -8.83 -4.93 0.88
C LYS A 443 -8.29 -6.35 0.86
N GLN A 444 -8.68 -7.19 -0.11
CA GLN A 444 -8.18 -8.57 -0.20
C GLN A 444 -6.66 -8.67 -0.39
N ILE A 445 -6.04 -7.71 -1.08
CA ILE A 445 -4.57 -7.68 -1.24
C ILE A 445 -3.93 -7.27 0.09
N ILE A 446 -4.44 -6.22 0.74
CA ILE A 446 -3.94 -5.72 2.02
C ILE A 446 -4.08 -6.78 3.10
N ASP A 447 -5.25 -7.39 3.25
CA ASP A 447 -5.51 -8.44 4.24
C ASP A 447 -4.49 -9.58 4.11
N LYS A 448 -4.26 -10.07 2.88
CA LYS A 448 -3.27 -11.11 2.61
C LYS A 448 -1.84 -10.66 2.93
N TRP A 449 -1.48 -9.42 2.61
CA TRP A 449 -0.17 -8.88 2.93
C TRP A 449 0.04 -8.79 4.44
N VAL A 450 -0.94 -8.24 5.16
CA VAL A 450 -0.94 -8.12 6.62
C VAL A 450 -0.80 -9.48 7.28
N ASP A 451 -1.56 -10.50 6.82
CA ASP A 451 -1.48 -11.86 7.35
C ASP A 451 -0.07 -12.46 7.19
N ILE A 452 0.54 -12.33 6.01
CA ILE A 452 1.91 -12.80 5.76
C ILE A 452 2.90 -12.07 6.68
N ARG A 453 2.76 -10.74 6.77
CA ARG A 453 3.73 -9.90 7.45
C ARG A 453 3.66 -10.03 8.96
N ALA A 454 2.46 -10.05 9.54
CA ALA A 454 2.26 -10.27 10.97
C ALA A 454 2.81 -11.62 11.42
N ARG A 455 2.50 -12.71 10.69
CA ARG A 455 3.04 -14.06 11.00
C ARG A 455 4.56 -14.11 10.92
N SER A 456 5.15 -13.53 9.86
CA SER A 456 6.60 -13.45 9.69
C SER A 456 7.28 -12.65 10.82
N PHE A 457 6.67 -11.53 11.21
CA PHE A 457 7.15 -10.67 12.26
C PHE A 457 7.14 -11.37 13.63
N VAL A 458 6.01 -11.97 14.02
CA VAL A 458 5.88 -12.71 15.28
C VAL A 458 6.88 -13.87 15.35
N LYS A 459 7.04 -14.64 14.26
CA LYS A 459 8.03 -15.73 14.18
C LYS A 459 9.45 -15.22 14.43
N THR A 460 9.85 -14.15 13.73
CA THR A 460 11.19 -13.55 13.89
C THR A 460 11.40 -12.97 15.28
N PHE A 461 10.37 -12.35 15.85
CA PHE A 461 10.41 -11.77 17.18
C PHE A 461 10.62 -12.85 18.26
N ILE A 462 9.81 -13.92 18.25
CA ILE A 462 9.95 -15.05 19.17
C ILE A 462 11.33 -15.70 19.04
N GLN A 463 11.83 -15.89 17.82
CA GLN A 463 13.18 -16.40 17.59
C GLN A 463 14.26 -15.48 18.17
N SER A 464 14.10 -14.16 18.07
CA SER A 464 15.04 -13.20 18.64
C SER A 464 15.10 -13.27 20.16
N ILE A 465 13.95 -13.46 20.84
CA ILE A 465 13.88 -13.66 22.29
C ILE A 465 14.59 -14.96 22.67
N ARG A 466 14.29 -16.07 21.99
CA ARG A 466 14.93 -17.38 22.27
C ARG A 466 16.45 -17.33 22.13
N ARG A 467 16.97 -16.59 21.13
CA ARG A 467 18.42 -16.40 20.96
C ARG A 467 19.04 -15.60 22.10
N LYS A 468 18.41 -14.52 22.54
CA LYS A 468 18.88 -13.73 23.70
C LYS A 468 18.98 -14.58 24.96
N LEU A 469 17.93 -15.36 25.25
CA LEU A 469 17.89 -16.25 26.43
C LEU A 469 18.97 -17.33 26.38
N ARG A 470 19.22 -17.91 25.20
CA ARG A 470 20.30 -18.91 25.02
C ARG A 470 21.68 -18.29 25.28
N ASN A 471 21.92 -17.08 24.79
CA ASN A 471 23.19 -16.38 24.99
C ASN A 471 23.40 -15.96 26.46
N GLU A 472 22.34 -15.53 27.16
CA GLU A 472 22.40 -15.23 28.60
C GLU A 472 22.70 -16.47 29.45
N SER A 473 22.15 -17.63 29.05
CA SER A 473 22.39 -18.91 29.74
C SER A 473 23.81 -19.45 29.52
N GLN A 474 24.46 -19.09 28.41
CA GLN A 474 25.85 -19.47 28.11
C GLN A 474 26.89 -18.55 28.77
N ASN A 475 26.53 -17.29 29.02
CA ASN A 475 27.43 -16.32 29.65
C ASN A 475 27.40 -16.38 31.18
N ASN A 476 26.37 -17.00 31.78
CA ASN A 476 26.29 -17.24 33.21
C ASN A 476 26.60 -18.71 33.49
N ASP A 477 27.80 -19.01 33.98
CA ASP A 477 28.22 -20.34 34.47
C ASP A 477 27.37 -20.85 35.67
N GLY A 478 26.34 -20.11 36.09
CA GLY A 478 25.24 -20.59 36.92
C GLY A 478 23.96 -20.65 36.08
N GLY A 479 23.51 -21.86 35.75
CA GLY A 479 22.38 -22.10 34.83
C GLY A 479 21.12 -21.28 35.11
N PRO A 480 20.26 -21.05 34.09
CA PRO A 480 19.11 -20.16 34.19
C PRO A 480 18.17 -20.59 35.33
N SER A 481 17.86 -19.66 36.22
CA SER A 481 16.86 -19.87 37.28
C SER A 481 15.51 -20.20 36.64
N ALA A 482 14.91 -21.33 37.04
CA ALA A 482 13.61 -21.80 36.57
C ALA A 482 12.50 -20.73 36.68
N ALA A 483 12.65 -19.74 37.56
CA ALA A 483 11.72 -18.63 37.70
C ALA A 483 11.66 -17.73 36.45
N THR A 484 12.78 -17.53 35.76
CA THR A 484 12.85 -16.67 34.56
C THR A 484 12.14 -17.32 33.37
N GLU A 485 12.26 -18.64 33.23
CA GLU A 485 11.60 -19.39 32.16
C GLU A 485 10.06 -19.44 32.35
N VAL A 486 9.60 -19.60 33.59
CA VAL A 486 8.16 -19.63 33.92
C VAL A 486 7.50 -18.26 33.70
N ALA A 487 8.15 -17.15 34.09
CA ALA A 487 7.62 -15.81 33.89
C ALA A 487 7.46 -15.45 32.40
N LEU A 488 8.34 -15.98 31.54
CA LEU A 488 8.33 -15.73 30.09
C LEU A 488 7.33 -16.60 29.34
N ARG A 489 7.17 -17.88 29.69
CA ARG A 489 6.09 -18.71 29.13
C ARG A 489 4.73 -18.08 29.40
N LYS A 490 4.56 -17.48 30.57
CA LYS A 490 3.34 -16.77 30.98
C LYS A 490 3.09 -15.45 30.24
N LYS A 491 4.11 -14.87 29.59
CA LYS A 491 3.97 -13.68 28.71
C LYS A 491 3.75 -14.04 27.25
N LEU A 492 4.10 -15.26 26.84
CA LEU A 492 3.98 -15.74 25.46
C LEU A 492 2.71 -16.58 25.22
N SER A 493 2.12 -17.14 26.28
CA SER A 493 0.79 -17.75 26.32
C SER A 493 -0.28 -16.71 26.60
#